data_AF-A0A7R9MDB3-F1
#
_entry.id   AF-A0A7R9MDB3-F1
#
_cell.length_a   1.000
_cell.length_b   1.000
_cell.length_c   1.000
_cell.angle_alpha   90.00
_cell.angle_beta   90.00
_cell.angle_gamma   90.00
#
_symmetry.space_group_name_H-M   'P 1'
#
loop_
_entity.id
_entity.type
_entity.pdbx_description
1 polymer ?
#
loop_
_entity_poly.entity_id
_entity_poly.type
_entity_poly.pdbx_seq_one_letter_code
_entity_poly.pdbx_strand_id
1 'polypeptide(L)'
;MKNTVEYNTTGFPIDIVPNIVHFVLFKVHEIEFAHFMSMVSLLRNHRPDLIYIHCDCTELYGDNWHRVQAIANRTGTRLTVRPIEMPTQVFGKNLSEGWRLWHASDVTRIQVLREFGGIYLDRDVYVIKPFNEFFKYEMTIDFQSKNELGNQVLIAHKKARFLRLYYESYREYDANAWYKNSGILPVLNIINKQPHLIHRMDGQFGVRPNVCHMLYTEGNELSSIGWCLDDKKPPTCLGFIFGHHMSGPSDHHKT
;
A
#
# COMPACT_ATOMS: atom_id res chain seq x y z
N MET A 1 -27.78 11.66 -17.16
CA MET A 1 -26.53 11.59 -16.35
C MET A 1 -26.19 10.13 -16.19
N LYS A 2 -25.03 9.67 -16.68
CA LYS A 2 -24.57 8.30 -16.40
C LYS A 2 -24.42 8.15 -14.90
N ASN A 3 -24.93 7.06 -14.35
CA ASN A 3 -24.97 6.82 -12.92
C ASN A 3 -23.53 6.72 -12.40
N THR A 4 -23.12 7.54 -11.44
CA THR A 4 -21.73 7.54 -10.90
C THR A 4 -21.33 6.20 -10.28
N VAL A 5 -22.31 5.32 -10.06
CA VAL A 5 -22.17 3.92 -9.63
C VAL A 5 -21.29 3.08 -10.57
N GLU A 6 -21.31 3.31 -11.89
CA GLU A 6 -20.64 2.40 -12.85
C GLU A 6 -19.17 2.78 -13.16
N TYR A 7 -18.72 3.98 -12.78
CA TYR A 7 -17.44 4.48 -13.26
C TYR A 7 -16.21 3.81 -12.63
N ASN A 8 -16.32 3.16 -11.48
CA ASN A 8 -15.22 2.31 -10.97
C ASN A 8 -15.10 0.98 -11.74
N THR A 9 -16.13 0.61 -12.51
CA THR A 9 -16.09 -0.56 -13.39
C THR A 9 -15.59 -0.18 -14.78
N THR A 10 -16.12 0.89 -15.36
CA THR A 10 -15.82 1.26 -16.76
C THR A 10 -14.75 2.33 -16.91
N GLY A 11 -14.41 3.03 -15.83
CA GLY A 11 -13.56 4.23 -15.86
C GLY A 11 -14.32 5.49 -16.24
N PHE A 12 -13.87 6.62 -15.72
CA PHE A 12 -14.23 7.95 -16.18
C PHE A 12 -13.64 8.21 -17.57
N PRO A 13 -14.27 9.07 -18.39
CA PRO A 13 -13.75 9.40 -19.72
C PRO A 13 -12.46 10.23 -19.69
N ILE A 14 -12.09 10.75 -18.52
CA ILE A 14 -10.89 11.55 -18.26
C ILE A 14 -10.19 10.98 -17.03
N ASP A 15 -8.90 11.28 -16.91
CA ASP A 15 -8.14 11.02 -15.69
C ASP A 15 -8.62 11.96 -14.59
N ILE A 16 -9.00 11.39 -13.45
CA ILE A 16 -9.52 12.10 -12.29
C ILE A 16 -8.58 12.02 -11.07
N VAL A 17 -7.66 11.05 -11.05
CA VAL A 17 -6.66 10.93 -9.98
C VAL A 17 -5.45 11.80 -10.31
N PRO A 18 -4.98 12.65 -9.38
CA PRO A 18 -3.77 13.44 -9.62
C PRO A 18 -2.52 12.56 -9.61
N ASN A 19 -1.53 12.89 -10.44
CA ASN A 19 -0.24 12.20 -10.52
C ASN A 19 0.70 12.58 -9.35
N ILE A 20 0.23 12.33 -8.14
CA ILE A 20 0.92 12.63 -6.87
C ILE A 20 1.12 11.32 -6.13
N VAL A 21 2.32 11.09 -5.62
CA VAL A 21 2.66 9.90 -4.83
C VAL A 21 2.91 10.26 -3.38
N HIS A 22 2.49 9.40 -2.46
CA HIS A 22 2.60 9.56 -1.02
C HIS A 22 3.34 8.38 -0.39
N PHE A 23 4.35 8.70 0.42
CA PHE A 23 4.98 7.78 1.38
C PHE A 23 4.71 8.25 2.81
N VAL A 24 4.63 7.31 3.75
CA VAL A 24 4.50 7.58 5.19
C VAL A 24 5.70 6.97 5.93
N LEU A 25 6.47 7.81 6.63
CA LEU A 25 7.69 7.43 7.34
C LEU A 25 7.62 7.90 8.78
N PHE A 26 7.35 6.98 9.70
CA PHE A 26 7.39 7.27 11.12
C PHE A 26 8.62 6.68 11.79
N LYS A 27 9.19 7.39 12.77
CA LYS A 27 10.35 7.02 13.61
C LYS A 27 11.70 6.86 12.92
N VAL A 28 11.72 6.33 11.71
CA VAL A 28 12.93 6.15 10.90
C VAL A 28 12.85 7.07 9.69
N HIS A 29 13.75 8.05 9.65
CA HIS A 29 13.79 9.13 8.66
C HIS A 29 15.00 9.05 7.72
N GLU A 30 15.83 8.04 7.91
CA GLU A 30 16.85 7.66 6.94
C GLU A 30 16.21 6.87 5.79
N ILE A 31 16.63 7.15 4.55
CA ILE A 31 16.23 6.36 3.39
C ILE A 31 17.10 5.10 3.32
N GLU A 32 16.61 4.02 3.93
CA GLU A 32 17.25 2.70 3.86
C GLU A 32 17.20 2.12 2.44
N PHE A 33 18.03 1.11 2.16
CA PHE A 33 18.22 0.56 0.82
C PHE A 33 16.93 0.08 0.14
N ALA A 34 16.05 -0.64 0.85
CA ALA A 34 14.79 -1.10 0.25
C ALA A 34 13.90 0.07 -0.19
N HIS A 35 13.81 1.11 0.64
CA HIS A 35 13.05 2.31 0.32
C HIS A 35 13.70 3.15 -0.77
N PHE A 36 15.03 3.23 -0.78
CA PHE A 36 15.78 3.80 -1.89
C PHE A 36 15.40 3.12 -3.22
N MET A 37 15.42 1.79 -3.27
CA MET A 37 15.08 1.04 -4.48
C MET A 37 13.62 1.25 -4.90
N SER A 38 12.69 1.30 -3.94
CA SER A 38 11.30 1.67 -4.18
C SER A 38 11.18 3.04 -4.86
N MET A 39 11.76 4.09 -4.26
CA MET A 39 11.70 5.45 -4.81
C MET A 39 12.38 5.56 -6.18
N VAL A 40 13.51 4.89 -6.39
CA VAL A 40 14.21 4.90 -7.69
C VAL A 40 13.37 4.22 -8.78
N SER A 41 12.74 3.08 -8.47
CA SER A 41 11.86 2.39 -9.42
C SER A 41 10.67 3.27 -9.82
N LEU A 42 10.04 3.93 -8.85
CA LEU A 42 8.95 4.88 -9.05
C LEU A 42 9.37 6.05 -9.95
N LEU A 43 10.49 6.71 -9.63
CA LEU A 43 11.00 7.85 -10.38
C LEU A 43 11.35 7.48 -11.82
N ARG A 44 11.87 6.28 -12.07
CA ARG A 44 12.23 5.84 -13.42
C ARG A 44 11.02 5.46 -14.26
N ASN A 45 10.10 4.69 -13.67
CA ASN A 45 9.07 3.97 -14.41
C ASN A 45 7.71 4.68 -14.42
N HIS A 46 7.39 5.44 -13.37
CA HIS A 46 6.13 6.18 -13.28
C HIS A 46 6.28 7.68 -13.47
N ARG A 47 7.36 8.29 -12.94
CA ARG A 47 7.64 9.75 -13.02
C ARG A 47 6.46 10.61 -12.53
N PRO A 48 6.15 10.57 -11.22
CA PRO A 48 5.08 11.41 -10.69
C PRO A 48 5.44 12.90 -10.77
N ASP A 49 4.43 13.76 -10.80
CA ASP A 49 4.61 15.22 -10.81
C ASP A 49 5.12 15.73 -9.46
N LEU A 50 4.76 15.02 -8.39
CA LEU A 50 5.06 15.35 -7.00
C LEU A 50 5.07 14.08 -6.15
N ILE A 51 6.08 13.98 -5.28
CA ILE A 51 6.13 13.00 -4.20
C ILE A 51 6.05 13.75 -2.87
N TYR A 52 5.05 13.43 -2.07
CA TYR A 52 4.98 13.80 -0.68
C TYR A 52 5.55 12.69 0.20
N ILE A 53 6.46 13.05 1.09
CA ILE A 53 6.93 12.18 2.16
C ILE A 53 6.37 12.73 3.47
N HIS A 54 5.36 12.05 4.00
CA HIS A 54 4.73 12.40 5.26
C HIS A 54 5.49 11.72 6.41
N CYS A 55 6.03 12.48 7.36
CA CYS A 55 6.79 11.93 8.48
C CYS A 55 6.57 12.70 9.79
N ASP A 56 6.89 12.08 10.92
CA ASP A 56 7.05 12.78 12.22
C ASP A 56 8.40 13.53 12.30
N CYS A 57 8.74 14.22 11.20
CA CYS A 57 10.00 14.92 10.98
C CYS A 57 9.81 16.16 10.08
N THR A 58 10.83 17.02 10.01
CA THR A 58 10.86 18.17 9.07
C THR A 58 11.78 17.92 7.88
N GLU A 59 12.69 16.96 7.99
CA GLU A 59 13.67 16.62 6.96
C GLU A 59 14.05 15.14 7.03
N LEU A 60 14.47 14.59 5.89
CA LEU A 60 15.02 13.24 5.76
C LEU A 60 16.54 13.36 5.55
N TYR A 61 17.28 12.30 5.86
CA TYR A 61 18.74 12.31 5.80
C TYR A 61 19.32 11.01 5.21
N GLY A 62 20.64 11.02 5.00
CA GLY A 62 21.42 9.89 4.49
C GLY A 62 21.75 9.98 3.00
N ASP A 63 22.79 9.27 2.57
CA ASP A 63 23.30 9.31 1.19
C ASP A 63 22.25 8.93 0.15
N ASN A 64 21.39 7.97 0.49
CA ASN A 64 20.31 7.53 -0.39
C ASN A 64 19.27 8.63 -0.61
N TRP A 65 18.99 9.47 0.40
CA TRP A 65 18.08 10.61 0.24
C TRP A 65 18.63 11.62 -0.75
N HIS A 66 19.92 11.96 -0.66
CA HIS A 66 20.58 12.85 -1.62
C HIS A 66 20.56 12.29 -3.05
N ARG A 67 20.75 10.97 -3.19
CA ARG A 67 20.65 10.29 -4.49
C ARG A 67 19.22 10.34 -5.05
N VAL A 68 18.20 10.14 -4.21
CA VAL A 68 16.79 10.27 -4.60
C VAL A 68 16.49 11.69 -5.08
N GLN A 69 16.95 12.72 -4.37
CA GLN A 69 16.79 14.12 -4.77
C GLN A 69 17.43 14.40 -6.15
N ALA A 70 18.65 13.90 -6.37
CA ALA A 70 19.33 14.06 -7.65
C ALA A 70 18.60 13.37 -8.81
N ILE A 71 18.04 12.17 -8.59
CA ILE A 71 17.26 11.44 -9.60
C ILE A 71 15.92 12.15 -9.85
N ALA A 72 15.23 12.60 -8.81
CA ALA A 72 13.96 13.32 -8.93
C ALA A 72 14.10 14.61 -9.75
N ASN A 73 15.19 15.37 -9.52
CA ASN A 73 15.51 16.54 -10.33
C ASN A 73 15.70 16.20 -11.82
N ARG A 74 16.34 15.06 -12.13
CA ARG A 74 16.54 14.59 -13.52
C ARG A 74 15.23 14.11 -14.17
N THR A 75 14.31 13.57 -13.39
CA THR A 75 13.01 13.09 -13.89
C THR A 75 11.94 14.18 -13.89
N GLY A 76 12.24 15.39 -13.42
CA GLY A 76 11.29 16.49 -13.29
C GLY A 76 10.27 16.30 -12.16
N THR A 77 10.52 15.37 -11.24
CA THR A 77 9.63 15.08 -10.12
C THR A 77 9.95 16.00 -8.95
N ARG A 78 8.94 16.70 -8.43
CA ARG A 78 9.10 17.49 -7.20
C ARG A 78 9.06 16.58 -5.98
N LEU A 79 9.89 16.87 -4.98
CA LEU A 79 9.87 16.20 -3.69
C LEU A 79 9.44 17.19 -2.62
N THR A 80 8.60 16.76 -1.68
CA THR A 80 8.21 17.58 -0.53
C THR A 80 8.08 16.74 0.72
N VAL A 81 8.88 17.05 1.73
CA VAL A 81 8.73 16.49 3.08
C VAL A 81 7.62 17.25 3.79
N ARG A 82 6.64 16.53 4.33
CA ARG A 82 5.50 17.09 5.05
C ARG A 82 5.49 16.55 6.48
N PRO A 83 5.70 17.42 7.49
CA PRO A 83 5.51 17.04 8.87
C PRO A 83 4.06 16.61 9.12
N ILE A 84 3.89 15.44 9.73
CA ILE A 84 2.63 14.95 10.26
C ILE A 84 2.90 14.22 11.58
N GLU A 85 2.03 14.42 12.57
CA GLU A 85 2.14 13.69 13.82
C GLU A 85 1.74 12.23 13.63
N MET A 86 2.54 11.30 14.15
CA MET A 86 2.19 9.89 14.17
C MET A 86 0.97 9.69 15.09
N PRO A 87 -0.19 9.22 14.58
CA PRO A 87 -1.37 9.06 15.40
C PRO A 87 -1.14 8.02 16.51
N THR A 88 -1.63 8.34 17.70
CA THR A 88 -1.64 7.42 18.86
C THR A 88 -3.01 6.79 19.08
N GLN A 89 -4.04 7.35 18.47
CA GLN A 89 -5.44 6.90 18.57
C GLN A 89 -6.20 7.13 17.27
N VAL A 90 -7.29 6.40 17.08
CA VAL A 90 -8.24 6.55 15.97
C VAL A 90 -9.68 6.42 16.49
N PHE A 91 -10.54 7.40 16.19
CA PHE A 91 -11.91 7.49 16.75
C PHE A 91 -12.01 7.30 18.28
N GLY A 92 -11.03 7.83 19.02
CA GLY A 92 -10.99 7.72 20.49
C GLY A 92 -10.50 6.35 21.02
N LYS A 93 -10.09 5.43 20.13
CA LYS A 93 -9.47 4.16 20.50
C LYS A 93 -7.95 4.26 20.37
N ASN A 94 -7.22 3.91 21.42
CA ASN A 94 -5.76 3.87 21.37
C ASN A 94 -5.28 2.83 20.36
N LEU A 95 -4.30 3.19 19.55
CA LEU A 95 -3.63 2.23 18.69
C LEU A 95 -2.81 1.26 19.54
N SER A 96 -2.83 -0.01 19.15
CA SER A 96 -2.05 -1.11 19.74
C SER A 96 -0.63 -0.68 20.05
N GLU A 97 -0.13 -1.00 21.25
CA GLU A 97 1.22 -0.60 21.66
C GLU A 97 2.29 -1.33 20.86
N GLY A 98 2.19 -2.65 20.72
CA GLY A 98 3.14 -3.46 19.97
C GLY A 98 3.12 -3.23 18.46
N TRP A 99 1.98 -2.75 17.93
CA TRP A 99 1.76 -2.57 16.49
C TRP A 99 1.51 -1.10 16.09
N ARG A 100 1.82 -0.16 16.99
CA ARG A 100 1.46 1.26 16.84
C ARG A 100 1.95 1.84 15.51
N LEU A 101 3.20 1.55 15.16
CA LEU A 101 3.85 2.09 13.96
C LEU A 101 3.07 1.76 12.68
N TRP A 102 2.66 0.50 12.53
CA TRP A 102 1.96 0.00 11.35
C TRP A 102 0.51 0.47 11.30
N HIS A 103 -0.20 0.35 12.43
CA HIS A 103 -1.57 0.86 12.51
C HIS A 103 -1.64 2.38 12.30
N ALA A 104 -0.64 3.13 12.78
CA ALA A 104 -0.54 4.56 12.52
C ALA A 104 -0.34 4.86 11.03
N SER A 105 0.51 4.09 10.34
CA SER A 105 0.67 4.18 8.88
C SER A 105 -0.61 3.82 8.13
N ASP A 106 -1.35 2.80 8.58
CA ASP A 106 -2.64 2.40 8.01
C ASP A 106 -3.72 3.50 8.11
N VAL A 107 -3.80 4.18 9.25
CA VAL A 107 -4.73 5.31 9.40
C VAL A 107 -4.27 6.50 8.56
N THR A 108 -2.96 6.79 8.57
CA THR A 108 -2.38 7.96 7.90
C THR A 108 -2.51 7.85 6.37
N ARG A 109 -2.27 6.68 5.77
CA ARG A 109 -2.39 6.50 4.31
C ARG A 109 -3.79 6.84 3.78
N ILE A 110 -4.82 6.51 4.55
CA ILE A 110 -6.21 6.83 4.20
C ILE A 110 -6.45 8.34 4.34
N GLN A 111 -5.95 8.96 5.41
CA GLN A 111 -6.09 10.40 5.64
C GLN A 111 -5.42 11.22 4.53
N VAL A 112 -4.18 10.89 4.15
CA VAL A 112 -3.46 11.63 3.10
C VAL A 112 -4.14 11.47 1.73
N LEU A 113 -4.67 10.28 1.40
CA LEU A 113 -5.44 10.09 0.16
C LEU A 113 -6.76 10.86 0.19
N ARG A 114 -7.40 11.02 1.35
CA ARG A 114 -8.61 11.86 1.48
C ARG A 114 -8.32 13.35 1.30
N GLU A 115 -7.13 13.80 1.67
CA GLU A 115 -6.71 15.19 1.53
C GLU A 115 -6.27 15.51 0.09
N PHE A 116 -5.39 14.68 -0.47
CA PHE A 116 -4.70 14.96 -1.72
C PHE A 116 -5.19 14.13 -2.91
N GLY A 117 -5.73 12.94 -2.67
CA GLY A 117 -5.88 11.90 -3.70
C GLY A 117 -4.53 11.34 -4.09
N GLY A 118 -4.40 10.80 -5.29
CA GLY A 118 -3.13 10.31 -5.83
C GLY A 118 -2.88 8.84 -5.49
N ILE A 119 -1.61 8.50 -5.30
CA ILE A 119 -1.13 7.13 -5.12
C ILE A 119 -0.42 7.05 -3.78
N TYR A 120 -0.86 6.18 -2.89
CA TYR A 120 -0.08 5.78 -1.73
C TYR A 120 0.72 4.53 -2.05
N LEU A 121 1.98 4.50 -1.62
CA LEU A 121 2.85 3.34 -1.69
C LEU A 121 3.46 3.05 -0.31
N ASP A 122 3.50 1.77 0.07
CA ASP A 122 4.40 1.31 1.12
C ASP A 122 5.86 1.51 0.69
N ARG A 123 6.74 1.65 1.69
CA ARG A 123 8.15 2.03 1.49
C ARG A 123 8.95 0.98 0.70
N ASP A 124 8.45 -0.23 0.55
CA ASP A 124 9.15 -1.35 -0.10
C ASP A 124 8.46 -1.84 -1.39
N VAL A 125 7.58 -1.02 -1.97
CA VAL A 125 6.96 -1.30 -3.28
C VAL A 125 7.93 -1.02 -4.42
N TYR A 126 8.23 -2.02 -5.24
CA TYR A 126 9.03 -1.85 -6.46
C TYR A 126 8.11 -1.66 -7.68
N VAL A 127 8.14 -0.46 -8.27
CA VAL A 127 7.27 -0.07 -9.39
C VAL A 127 7.91 -0.50 -10.70
N ILE A 128 7.23 -1.37 -11.46
CA ILE A 128 7.71 -1.87 -12.77
C ILE A 128 7.00 -1.22 -13.97
N LYS A 129 5.80 -0.66 -13.77
CA LYS A 129 4.99 -0.01 -14.81
C LYS A 129 4.33 1.25 -14.25
N PRO A 130 4.04 2.26 -15.10
CA PRO A 130 3.32 3.45 -14.68
C PRO A 130 1.88 3.14 -14.26
N PHE A 131 1.33 3.91 -13.32
CA PHE A 131 -0.04 3.72 -12.79
C PHE A 131 -1.12 4.46 -13.59
N ASN A 132 -0.77 5.18 -14.65
CA ASN A 132 -1.66 6.11 -15.36
C ASN A 132 -2.99 5.48 -15.83
N GLU A 133 -2.99 4.19 -16.19
CA GLU A 133 -4.22 3.49 -16.61
C GLU A 133 -5.31 3.46 -15.51
N PHE A 134 -4.91 3.60 -14.24
CA PHE A 134 -5.80 3.56 -13.09
C PHE A 134 -6.34 4.94 -12.69
N PHE A 135 -5.90 6.02 -13.35
CA PHE A 135 -6.32 7.38 -12.99
C PHE A 135 -7.77 7.70 -13.35
N LYS A 136 -8.42 6.79 -14.07
CA LYS A 136 -9.83 6.89 -14.48
C LYS A 136 -10.79 6.33 -13.45
N TYR A 137 -10.32 5.80 -12.33
CA TYR A 137 -11.18 5.20 -11.30
C TYR A 137 -11.12 6.02 -10.01
N GLU A 138 -12.24 6.13 -9.29
CA GLU A 138 -12.25 6.87 -8.03
C GLU A 138 -11.36 6.19 -6.99
N MET A 139 -11.32 4.85 -6.99
CA MET A 139 -10.51 4.05 -6.09
C MET A 139 -10.06 2.78 -6.81
N THR A 140 -8.76 2.51 -6.87
CA THR A 140 -8.20 1.24 -7.38
C THR A 140 -7.44 0.55 -6.26
N ILE A 141 -7.76 -0.74 -6.05
CA ILE A 141 -7.19 -1.57 -4.98
C ILE A 141 -6.99 -2.99 -5.50
N ASP A 142 -5.89 -3.62 -5.11
CA ASP A 142 -5.63 -5.03 -5.39
C ASP A 142 -5.96 -5.93 -4.19
N PHE A 143 -6.06 -7.24 -4.40
CA PHE A 143 -6.46 -8.20 -3.37
C PHE A 143 -5.41 -9.30 -3.20
N GLN A 144 -5.02 -9.53 -1.94
CA GLN A 144 -4.08 -10.61 -1.57
C GLN A 144 -4.77 -11.97 -1.66
N SER A 145 -6.04 -12.00 -1.24
CA SER A 145 -6.91 -13.17 -1.29
C SER A 145 -8.36 -12.73 -1.52
N LYS A 146 -9.31 -13.67 -1.54
CA LYS A 146 -10.73 -13.36 -1.78
C LYS A 146 -11.28 -12.28 -0.84
N ASN A 147 -10.86 -12.31 0.43
CA ASN A 147 -11.40 -11.48 1.51
C ASN A 147 -10.38 -10.48 2.11
N GLU A 148 -9.20 -10.37 1.51
CA GLU A 148 -8.13 -9.50 2.00
C GLU A 148 -7.72 -8.56 0.89
N LEU A 149 -8.05 -7.27 1.06
CA LEU A 149 -7.52 -6.25 0.16
C LEU A 149 -6.02 -6.08 0.43
N GLY A 150 -5.25 -5.59 -0.53
CA GLY A 150 -3.88 -5.13 -0.36
C GLY A 150 -3.86 -3.64 -0.05
N ASN A 151 -3.26 -3.24 1.06
CA ASN A 151 -3.17 -1.83 1.48
C ASN A 151 -1.83 -1.16 1.12
N GLN A 152 -0.89 -1.90 0.53
CA GLN A 152 0.45 -1.42 0.16
C GLN A 152 0.48 -0.47 -1.06
N VAL A 153 -0.53 -0.58 -1.94
CA VAL A 153 -0.71 0.30 -3.10
C VAL A 153 -2.18 0.69 -3.16
N LEU A 154 -2.46 1.98 -3.00
CA LEU A 154 -3.81 2.53 -3.09
C LEU A 154 -3.80 3.72 -4.05
N ILE A 155 -4.65 3.69 -5.06
CA ILE A 155 -4.78 4.78 -6.03
C ILE A 155 -6.17 5.35 -5.90
N ALA A 156 -6.29 6.64 -5.62
CA ALA A 156 -7.58 7.21 -5.29
C ALA A 156 -7.73 8.67 -5.70
N HIS A 157 -8.91 9.01 -6.19
CA HIS A 157 -9.36 10.38 -6.20
C HIS A 157 -9.68 10.80 -4.76
N LYS A 158 -9.35 12.04 -4.36
CA LYS A 158 -9.55 12.52 -2.98
C LYS A 158 -10.98 12.42 -2.44
N LYS A 159 -11.96 12.42 -3.35
CA LYS A 159 -13.39 12.26 -3.02
C LYS A 159 -13.92 10.85 -3.29
N ALA A 160 -13.05 9.85 -3.40
CA ALA A 160 -13.48 8.47 -3.59
C ALA A 160 -14.44 8.05 -2.49
N ARG A 161 -15.59 7.50 -2.88
CA ARG A 161 -16.64 7.10 -1.92
C ARG A 161 -16.13 6.06 -0.93
N PHE A 162 -15.33 5.12 -1.41
CA PHE A 162 -14.73 4.08 -0.57
C PHE A 162 -13.79 4.65 0.49
N LEU A 163 -12.95 5.65 0.19
CA LEU A 163 -11.99 6.21 1.16
C LEU A 163 -12.65 6.72 2.44
N ARG A 164 -13.82 7.36 2.32
CA ARG A 164 -14.57 7.81 3.50
C ARG A 164 -15.01 6.63 4.35
N LEU A 165 -15.61 5.62 3.72
CA LEU A 165 -16.11 4.43 4.41
C LEU A 165 -14.97 3.60 5.01
N TYR A 166 -13.84 3.52 4.31
CA TYR A 166 -12.64 2.85 4.77
C TYR A 166 -12.03 3.55 5.99
N TYR A 167 -11.99 4.89 5.99
CA TYR A 167 -11.61 5.61 7.21
C TYR A 167 -12.61 5.33 8.34
N GLU A 168 -13.91 5.44 8.07
CA GLU A 168 -14.97 5.22 9.07
C GLU A 168 -15.01 3.79 9.64
N SER A 169 -14.51 2.78 8.93
CA SER A 169 -14.44 1.40 9.46
C SER A 169 -13.52 1.27 10.67
N TYR A 170 -12.59 2.21 10.87
CA TYR A 170 -11.76 2.26 12.10
C TYR A 170 -12.53 2.64 13.35
N ARG A 171 -13.82 3.01 13.27
CA ARG A 171 -14.67 3.06 14.47
C ARG A 171 -14.77 1.70 15.16
N GLU A 172 -14.68 0.63 14.37
CA GLU A 172 -14.64 -0.76 14.83
C GLU A 172 -13.21 -1.25 15.11
N TYR A 173 -12.24 -0.33 15.26
CA TYR A 173 -10.84 -0.68 15.46
C TYR A 173 -10.64 -1.66 16.63
N ASP A 174 -9.83 -2.68 16.36
CA ASP A 174 -9.48 -3.79 17.24
C ASP A 174 -7.97 -3.80 17.44
N ALA A 175 -7.49 -3.38 18.61
CA ALA A 175 -6.07 -3.25 18.91
C ALA A 175 -5.32 -4.60 18.95
N ASN A 176 -6.06 -5.70 19.11
CA ASN A 176 -5.50 -7.05 19.21
C ASN A 176 -5.42 -7.76 17.85
N ALA A 177 -5.84 -7.10 16.77
CA ALA A 177 -5.81 -7.69 15.44
C ALA A 177 -4.93 -6.87 14.50
N TRP A 178 -3.85 -7.47 14.01
CA TRP A 178 -2.87 -6.80 13.15
C TRP A 178 -3.50 -6.36 11.83
N TYR A 179 -3.92 -7.33 11.02
CA TYR A 179 -4.33 -7.06 9.65
C TYR A 179 -5.83 -6.79 9.48
N LYS A 180 -6.63 -7.21 10.46
CA LYS A 180 -8.09 -7.18 10.39
C LYS A 180 -8.63 -5.79 10.09
N ASN A 181 -8.05 -4.76 10.71
CA ASN A 181 -8.51 -3.38 10.63
C ASN A 181 -8.39 -2.78 9.22
N SER A 182 -7.23 -2.94 8.59
CA SER A 182 -6.92 -2.39 7.27
C SER A 182 -7.28 -3.33 6.12
N GLY A 183 -7.16 -4.64 6.31
CA GLY A 183 -7.25 -5.61 5.22
C GLY A 183 -8.57 -6.36 5.09
N ILE A 184 -9.23 -6.67 6.21
CA ILE A 184 -10.35 -7.63 6.24
C ILE A 184 -11.68 -6.93 6.49
N LEU A 185 -11.79 -6.13 7.56
CA LEU A 185 -13.02 -5.41 7.91
C LEU A 185 -13.59 -4.57 6.77
N PRO A 186 -12.80 -3.74 6.05
CA PRO A 186 -13.34 -2.99 4.92
C PRO A 186 -13.88 -3.89 3.80
N VAL A 187 -13.28 -5.06 3.57
CA VAL A 187 -13.79 -6.01 2.57
C VAL A 187 -15.14 -6.56 3.01
N LEU A 188 -15.21 -7.12 4.22
CA LEU A 188 -16.40 -7.79 4.73
C LEU A 188 -17.58 -6.83 4.93
N ASN A 189 -17.32 -5.64 5.48
CA ASN A 189 -18.38 -4.74 5.90
C ASN A 189 -18.81 -3.77 4.80
N ILE A 190 -17.95 -3.48 3.81
CA ILE A 190 -18.19 -2.47 2.80
C ILE A 190 -18.12 -3.08 1.39
N ILE A 191 -16.96 -3.56 0.95
CA ILE A 191 -16.72 -3.93 -0.46
C ILE A 191 -17.62 -5.09 -0.89
N ASN A 192 -17.78 -6.13 -0.06
CA ASN A 192 -18.63 -7.27 -0.40
C ASN A 192 -20.11 -6.88 -0.56
N LYS A 193 -20.56 -5.81 0.12
CA LYS A 193 -21.94 -5.29 0.01
C LYS A 193 -22.08 -4.28 -1.11
N GLN A 194 -21.01 -3.56 -1.44
CA GLN A 194 -21.00 -2.46 -2.40
C GLN A 194 -19.73 -2.52 -3.29
N PRO A 195 -19.58 -3.55 -4.14
CA PRO A 195 -18.36 -3.78 -4.91
C PRO A 195 -18.07 -2.67 -5.93
N HIS A 196 -19.11 -1.93 -6.38
CA HIS A 196 -19.00 -0.79 -7.28
C HIS A 196 -18.25 0.42 -6.70
N LEU A 197 -17.90 0.40 -5.41
CA LEU A 197 -17.14 1.48 -4.77
C LEU A 197 -15.65 1.47 -5.12
N ILE A 198 -15.15 0.40 -5.74
CA ILE A 198 -13.75 0.25 -6.11
C ILE A 198 -13.61 -0.34 -7.52
N HIS A 199 -12.51 0.00 -8.16
CA HIS A 199 -11.93 -0.76 -9.26
C HIS A 199 -11.04 -1.84 -8.64
N ARG A 200 -11.50 -3.08 -8.69
CA ARG A 200 -10.78 -4.22 -8.11
C ARG A 200 -9.74 -4.74 -9.11
N MET A 201 -8.49 -4.72 -8.69
CA MET A 201 -7.40 -5.44 -9.36
C MET A 201 -7.33 -6.89 -8.87
N ASP A 202 -6.75 -7.74 -9.70
CA ASP A 202 -6.50 -9.14 -9.37
C ASP A 202 -5.04 -9.51 -9.68
N GLY A 203 -4.13 -9.13 -8.78
CA GLY A 203 -2.72 -9.48 -8.78
C GLY A 203 -1.78 -8.52 -9.51
N GLN A 204 -2.26 -7.40 -10.05
CA GLN A 204 -1.42 -6.46 -10.81
C GLN A 204 -0.53 -5.57 -9.95
N PHE A 205 -0.79 -5.46 -8.64
CA PHE A 205 0.04 -4.72 -7.69
C PHE A 205 0.98 -5.64 -6.88
N GLY A 206 1.14 -6.90 -7.30
CA GLY A 206 2.12 -7.82 -6.69
C GLY A 206 1.79 -8.21 -5.26
N VAL A 207 0.50 -8.13 -4.87
CA VAL A 207 0.05 -8.32 -3.49
C VAL A 207 -0.19 -9.79 -3.11
N ARG A 208 -0.02 -10.71 -4.08
CA ARG A 208 -0.24 -12.14 -3.85
C ARG A 208 0.96 -12.76 -3.14
N PRO A 209 0.75 -13.51 -2.03
CA PRO A 209 1.85 -14.05 -1.23
C PRO A 209 2.73 -15.05 -1.98
N ASN A 210 2.19 -15.69 -3.02
CA ASN A 210 2.89 -16.74 -3.76
C ASN A 210 3.88 -16.23 -4.81
N VAL A 211 4.02 -14.91 -5.01
CA VAL A 211 4.96 -14.39 -6.02
C VAL A 211 6.41 -14.81 -5.73
N CYS A 212 6.83 -14.76 -4.47
CA CYS A 212 8.16 -15.24 -4.09
C CYS A 212 8.29 -16.76 -4.31
N HIS A 213 7.26 -17.54 -4.00
CA HIS A 213 7.26 -18.97 -4.30
C HIS A 213 7.42 -19.19 -5.82
N MET A 214 6.55 -18.59 -6.64
CA MET A 214 6.63 -18.70 -8.10
C MET A 214 8.01 -18.33 -8.65
N LEU A 215 8.64 -17.28 -8.13
CA LEU A 215 9.94 -16.80 -8.62
C LEU A 215 11.11 -17.70 -8.19
N TYR A 216 11.09 -18.26 -6.98
CA TYR A 216 12.24 -18.93 -6.38
C TYR A 216 12.11 -20.46 -6.30
N THR A 217 10.91 -21.01 -6.43
CA THR A 217 10.66 -22.46 -6.37
C THR A 217 10.10 -23.00 -7.69
N GLU A 218 9.23 -22.27 -8.37
CA GLU A 218 8.64 -22.68 -9.68
C GLU A 218 9.49 -22.25 -10.89
N GLY A 219 10.64 -21.61 -10.66
CA GLY A 219 11.65 -21.33 -11.68
C GLY A 219 12.34 -22.58 -12.26
N ASN A 220 12.05 -23.77 -11.72
CA ASN A 220 12.38 -25.05 -12.30
C ASN A 220 11.09 -25.86 -12.53
N GLU A 221 10.74 -26.05 -13.80
CA GLU A 221 9.66 -26.90 -14.33
C GLU A 221 8.26 -26.26 -14.46
N LEU A 222 7.99 -25.76 -15.67
CA LEU A 222 6.68 -25.84 -16.31
C LEU A 222 6.29 -27.32 -16.52
N SER A 223 5.93 -28.02 -15.44
CA SER A 223 5.12 -29.23 -15.55
C SER A 223 4.45 -29.59 -14.23
N SER A 224 3.16 -29.89 -14.35
CA SER A 224 2.29 -30.58 -13.39
C SER A 224 1.93 -29.85 -12.09
N ILE A 225 0.70 -29.34 -12.12
CA ILE A 225 -0.15 -29.00 -10.97
C ILE A 225 -0.29 -30.23 -10.05
N GLY A 226 -0.05 -29.98 -8.77
CA GLY A 226 -0.15 -30.87 -7.59
C GLY A 226 0.82 -30.26 -6.57
N TRP A 227 0.45 -29.91 -5.35
CA TRP A 227 0.49 -30.77 -4.16
C TRP A 227 -0.06 -29.92 -2.99
N CYS A 228 -1.03 -30.42 -2.22
CA CYS A 228 -0.84 -31.05 -0.90
C CYS A 228 0.19 -30.36 0.01
N LEU A 229 -0.36 -29.72 1.05
CA LEU A 229 0.32 -29.24 2.24
C LEU A 229 0.88 -30.45 3.04
N ASP A 230 2.15 -30.43 3.41
CA ASP A 230 2.60 -31.12 4.61
C ASP A 230 3.74 -30.35 5.31
N ASP A 231 3.49 -30.02 6.57
CA ASP A 231 4.35 -29.29 7.48
C ASP A 231 5.45 -30.22 8.03
N LYS A 232 6.74 -29.89 7.83
CA LYS A 232 7.83 -30.13 8.80
C LYS A 232 9.21 -29.64 8.32
N LYS A 233 9.70 -28.59 9.00
CA LYS A 233 11.07 -28.04 9.15
C LYS A 233 11.58 -26.97 8.14
N PRO A 234 12.36 -25.97 8.63
CA PRO A 234 12.71 -24.79 7.86
C PRO A 234 14.06 -24.94 7.13
N PRO A 235 14.21 -24.43 5.89
CA PRO A 235 15.51 -24.10 5.35
C PRO A 235 15.86 -22.64 5.69
N THR A 236 16.95 -22.47 6.42
CA THR A 236 17.71 -21.22 6.46
C THR A 236 18.32 -20.96 5.09
N CYS A 237 17.81 -19.95 4.37
CA CYS A 237 18.43 -19.42 3.16
C CYS A 237 18.68 -17.92 3.33
N LEU A 238 19.92 -17.49 3.05
CA LEU A 238 20.33 -16.09 2.95
C LEU A 238 19.44 -15.36 1.93
N GLY A 239 18.57 -14.47 2.41
CA GLY A 239 17.58 -13.77 1.59
C GLY A 239 18.09 -12.43 1.06
N PHE A 240 18.13 -12.28 -0.27
CA PHE A 240 18.13 -10.98 -0.94
C PHE A 240 16.70 -10.41 -0.92
N ILE A 241 16.63 -9.12 -0.61
CA ILE A 241 15.42 -8.38 -0.24
C ILE A 241 14.69 -7.89 -1.49
N PHE A 242 13.49 -8.41 -1.73
CA PHE A 242 12.41 -7.75 -2.46
C PHE A 242 11.12 -7.98 -1.68
N GLY A 243 10.49 -6.88 -1.24
CA GLY A 243 9.25 -6.87 -0.46
C GLY A 243 9.34 -7.73 0.79
N HIS A 244 9.59 -7.11 1.95
CA HIS A 244 9.07 -7.76 3.14
C HIS A 244 7.55 -7.72 2.96
N HIS A 245 6.98 -8.85 2.58
CA HIS A 245 5.80 -9.27 3.32
C HIS A 245 6.26 -9.21 4.77
N MET A 246 6.01 -8.08 5.44
CA MET A 246 5.95 -8.06 6.88
C MET A 246 4.67 -8.81 7.19
N SER A 247 4.75 -10.14 7.04
CA SER A 247 4.06 -11.05 7.92
C SER A 247 4.25 -10.44 9.30
N GLY A 248 3.19 -9.84 9.82
CA GLY A 248 3.13 -9.52 11.23
C GLY A 248 3.50 -10.78 12.00
N PRO A 249 4.04 -10.65 13.22
CA PRO A 249 4.28 -11.83 14.05
C PRO A 249 3.02 -12.70 14.03
N SER A 250 3.19 -13.98 13.69
CA SER A 250 2.12 -14.96 13.57
C SER A 250 1.20 -14.86 14.78
N ASP A 251 -0.11 -14.81 14.57
CA ASP A 251 -1.14 -14.91 15.62
C ASP A 251 -1.02 -16.28 16.30
N HIS A 252 -0.07 -16.38 17.23
CA HIS A 252 0.16 -17.52 18.10
C HIS A 252 -0.02 -17.07 19.55
N HIS A 253 -1.25 -16.68 19.86
CA HIS A 253 -1.80 -16.89 21.19
C HIS A 253 -2.72 -18.10 21.15
N LYS A 254 -2.11 -19.27 21.37
CA LYS A 254 -2.82 -20.45 21.84
C LYS A 254 -3.23 -20.19 23.29
N THR A 255 -4.53 -20.39 23.53
CA THR A 255 -5.22 -20.74 24.79
C THR A 255 -4.98 -19.87 26.01
#